data_AF-A0A2M7N1X0-F1
#
_entry.id   AF-A0A2M7N1X0-F1
#
_cell.length_a   1.000
_cell.length_b   1.000
_cell.length_c   1.000
_cell.angle_alpha   90.00
_cell.angle_beta   90.00
_cell.angle_gamma   90.00
#
_symmetry.space_group_name_H-M   'P 1'
#
loop_
_entity.id
_entity.type
_entity.pdbx_description
1 polymer ?
#
loop_
_entity_poly.entity_id
_entity_poly.type
_entity_poly.pdbx_seq_one_letter_code
_entity_poly.pdbx_strand_id
1 'polypeptide(L)'
;MNFAGDYLLNHVLYSQFIKVKPNDDLFLIIVIPCFNEPYLIKTLESIWICDRPNCSVEIIVVINASINNGIIELEQNRKSEIEFNEWEKKHNEKKINFHLVSINNFPIKDAGVGLARKIGMDEAVRRFDYLGKKDGVIVGFDADCTCKTNYLIEIENIFKKNKNLNACSIQFEHQLQGNEFDDFTYNAIASYELYLRYYISALKYAGHPYAYQTIGSSF
;
A
#
# COMPACT_ATOMS: atom_id res chain seq x y z
N MET A 1 22.86 15.60 9.30
CA MET A 1 22.32 15.26 7.97
C MET A 1 21.18 14.31 8.18
N ASN A 2 20.05 14.64 7.57
CA ASN A 2 18.91 13.74 7.41
C ASN A 2 19.35 12.50 6.60
N PHE A 3 18.92 11.29 6.98
CA PHE A 3 19.51 10.06 6.43
C PHE A 3 19.17 9.85 4.94
N ALA A 4 18.06 10.42 4.46
CA ALA A 4 17.61 10.35 3.09
C ALA A 4 17.74 11.70 2.36
N GLY A 5 18.48 12.67 2.91
CA GLY A 5 18.59 14.02 2.34
C GLY A 5 19.02 14.04 0.86
N ASP A 6 20.06 13.29 0.52
CA ASP A 6 20.54 13.20 -0.88
C ASP A 6 19.49 12.57 -1.81
N TYR A 7 18.78 11.55 -1.34
CA TYR A 7 17.71 10.93 -2.11
C TYR A 7 16.56 11.91 -2.34
N LEU A 8 16.13 12.58 -1.28
CA LEU A 8 15.04 13.56 -1.31
C LEU A 8 15.37 14.80 -2.13
N LEU A 9 16.64 15.11 -2.37
CA LEU A 9 17.05 16.21 -3.25
C LEU A 9 17.07 15.81 -4.73
N ASN A 10 17.41 14.56 -5.04
CA ASN A 10 17.73 14.15 -6.42
C ASN A 10 16.67 13.24 -7.08
N HIS A 11 15.83 12.55 -6.29
CA HIS A 11 15.01 11.46 -6.82
C HIS A 11 13.50 11.59 -6.58
N VAL A 12 13.07 12.56 -5.77
CA VAL A 12 11.64 12.83 -5.57
C VAL A 12 11.07 13.60 -6.75
N LEU A 13 9.85 13.25 -7.13
CA LEU A 13 9.19 13.89 -8.28
C LEU A 13 8.43 15.17 -7.91
N TYR A 14 7.96 15.27 -6.66
CA TYR A 14 7.12 16.38 -6.21
C TYR A 14 7.53 16.85 -4.81
N SER A 15 7.13 18.07 -4.47
CA SER A 15 7.21 18.60 -3.10
C SER A 15 6.33 17.82 -2.13
N GLN A 16 6.59 17.97 -0.84
CA GLN A 16 5.83 17.34 0.24
C GLN A 16 4.32 17.64 0.15
N PHE A 17 3.49 16.60 0.21
CA PHE A 17 2.03 16.72 0.27
C PHE A 17 1.52 16.73 1.70
N ILE A 18 2.01 15.82 2.55
CA ILE A 18 1.50 15.63 3.92
C ILE A 18 2.30 16.51 4.88
N LYS A 19 1.72 17.64 5.29
CA LYS A 19 2.39 18.66 6.13
C LYS A 19 2.29 18.43 7.63
N VAL A 20 1.34 17.61 8.08
CA VAL A 20 1.19 17.30 9.51
C VAL A 20 2.46 16.61 10.01
N LYS A 21 2.86 16.86 11.26
CA LYS A 21 4.01 16.19 11.88
C LYS A 21 3.65 14.71 12.12
N PRO A 22 4.50 13.74 11.72
CA PRO A 22 4.29 12.34 12.08
C PRO A 22 4.52 12.11 13.58
N ASN A 23 3.94 11.03 14.12
CA ASN A 23 4.18 10.64 15.51
C ASN A 23 5.65 10.23 15.73
N ASP A 24 6.21 10.58 16.88
CA ASP A 24 7.63 10.32 17.19
C ASP A 24 7.95 8.82 17.24
N ASP A 25 6.97 7.94 17.47
CA ASP A 25 7.09 6.47 17.47
C ASP A 25 6.64 5.80 16.15
N LEU A 26 6.41 6.56 15.07
CA LEU A 26 6.08 6.03 13.73
C LEU A 26 7.09 4.99 13.26
N PHE A 27 6.61 3.83 12.83
CA PHE A 27 7.46 2.73 12.35
C PHE A 27 6.94 2.08 11.08
N LEU A 28 5.62 2.04 10.87
CA LEU A 28 5.00 1.43 9.70
C LEU A 28 4.26 2.49 8.88
N ILE A 29 4.49 2.51 7.57
CA ILE A 29 3.72 3.31 6.63
C ILE A 29 3.18 2.39 5.53
N ILE A 30 1.85 2.32 5.39
CA ILE A 30 1.18 1.58 4.32
C ILE A 30 0.92 2.55 3.16
N VAL A 31 1.32 2.19 1.95
CA VAL A 31 1.10 2.98 0.73
C VAL A 31 0.06 2.28 -0.15
N ILE A 32 -1.04 2.97 -0.43
CA ILE A 32 -2.18 2.46 -1.20
C ILE A 32 -2.35 3.30 -2.47
N PRO A 33 -1.90 2.82 -3.64
CA PRO A 33 -2.27 3.45 -4.91
C PRO A 33 -3.75 3.18 -5.20
N CYS A 34 -4.50 4.23 -5.57
CA CYS A 34 -5.94 4.14 -5.80
C CYS A 34 -6.31 4.84 -7.11
N PHE A 35 -6.96 4.13 -8.03
CA PHE A 35 -7.47 4.68 -9.28
C PHE A 35 -8.74 3.95 -9.70
N ASN A 36 -9.82 4.69 -9.90
CA ASN A 36 -11.13 4.17 -10.28
C ASN A 36 -11.61 3.02 -9.37
N GLU A 37 -11.37 3.13 -8.06
CA GLU A 37 -11.59 2.05 -7.11
C GLU A 37 -12.85 2.29 -6.25
N PRO A 38 -13.93 1.51 -6.40
CA PRO A 38 -15.15 1.66 -5.59
C PRO A 38 -15.09 1.05 -4.20
N TYR A 39 -14.08 0.23 -3.88
CA TYR A 39 -14.03 -0.52 -2.61
C TYR A 39 -12.96 -0.01 -1.63
N LEU A 40 -12.40 1.19 -1.86
CA LEU A 40 -11.36 1.77 -1.00
C LEU A 40 -11.72 1.73 0.49
N ILE A 41 -12.97 2.01 0.86
CA ILE A 41 -13.39 1.99 2.27
C ILE A 41 -13.33 0.59 2.89
N LYS A 42 -13.64 -0.48 2.14
CA LYS A 42 -13.53 -1.88 2.61
C LYS A 42 -12.08 -2.21 2.96
N THR A 43 -11.14 -1.73 2.15
CA THR A 43 -9.69 -1.86 2.34
C THR A 43 -9.23 -1.13 3.59
N LEU A 44 -9.61 0.15 3.74
CA LEU A 44 -9.27 0.96 4.93
C LEU A 44 -9.86 0.38 6.21
N GLU A 45 -11.11 -0.09 6.16
CA GLU A 45 -11.76 -0.74 7.29
C GLU A 45 -11.01 -2.00 7.72
N SER A 46 -10.53 -2.82 6.77
CA SER A 46 -9.75 -4.02 7.08
C SER A 46 -8.46 -3.71 7.84
N ILE A 47 -7.80 -2.60 7.51
CA ILE A 47 -6.62 -2.10 8.22
C ILE A 47 -7.02 -1.51 9.57
N TRP A 48 -8.13 -0.78 9.62
CA TRP A 48 -8.64 -0.15 10.84
C TRP A 48 -9.03 -1.15 11.93
N ILE A 49 -9.56 -2.32 11.57
CA ILE A 49 -9.92 -3.36 12.55
C ILE A 49 -8.73 -4.23 12.97
N CYS A 50 -7.53 -3.99 12.44
CA CYS A 50 -6.35 -4.76 12.83
C CYS A 50 -5.96 -4.52 14.29
N ASP A 51 -5.39 -5.54 14.92
CA ASP A 51 -4.77 -5.43 16.23
C ASP A 51 -3.67 -4.37 16.19
N ARG A 52 -3.67 -3.48 17.19
CA ARG A 52 -2.78 -2.31 17.21
C ARG A 52 -1.34 -2.73 17.57
N PRO A 53 -0.33 -2.35 16.77
CA PRO A 53 1.07 -2.54 17.15
C PRO A 53 1.48 -1.57 18.25
N ASN A 54 2.70 -1.76 18.78
CA ASN A 54 3.23 -0.86 19.81
C ASN A 54 3.64 0.49 19.23
N CYS A 55 4.08 0.53 17.97
CA CYS A 55 4.42 1.73 17.22
C CYS A 55 3.22 2.47 16.65
N SER A 56 3.45 3.70 16.18
CA SER A 56 2.49 4.38 15.31
C SER A 56 2.56 3.86 13.86
N VAL A 57 1.41 3.89 13.20
CA VAL A 57 1.19 3.48 11.82
C VAL A 57 0.58 4.65 11.04
N GLU A 58 1.01 4.86 9.80
CA GLU A 58 0.33 5.77 8.88
C GLU A 58 -0.09 5.03 7.62
N ILE A 59 -1.24 5.40 7.06
CA ILE A 59 -1.75 4.90 5.80
C ILE A 59 -1.80 6.08 4.84
N ILE A 60 -1.10 5.97 3.72
CA ILE A 60 -1.04 6.99 2.67
C ILE A 60 -1.76 6.44 1.45
N VAL A 61 -2.97 6.96 1.21
CA VAL A 61 -3.72 6.70 -0.02
C VAL A 61 -3.33 7.73 -1.06
N VAL A 62 -2.95 7.26 -2.25
CA VAL A 62 -2.59 8.12 -3.37
C VAL A 62 -3.58 7.91 -4.50
N ILE A 63 -4.47 8.88 -4.70
CA ILE A 63 -5.35 8.95 -5.85
C ILE A 63 -4.67 9.77 -6.93
N ASN A 64 -4.43 9.18 -8.09
CA ASN A 64 -3.93 9.93 -9.24
C ASN A 64 -4.71 9.64 -10.52
N ALA A 65 -4.86 10.65 -11.37
CA ALA A 65 -5.42 10.52 -12.70
C ALA A 65 -4.78 11.51 -13.68
N SER A 66 -4.83 11.15 -14.95
CA SER A 66 -4.50 12.04 -16.05
C SER A 66 -5.69 12.93 -16.41
N ILE A 67 -5.39 14.10 -16.98
CA ILE A 67 -6.37 15.00 -17.60
C ILE A 67 -7.23 14.31 -18.69
N ASN A 68 -6.71 13.28 -19.35
CA ASN A 68 -7.43 12.56 -20.41
C ASN A 68 -8.17 11.29 -19.93
N ASN A 69 -8.17 10.98 -18.64
CA ASN A 69 -9.01 9.90 -18.15
C ASN A 69 -10.49 10.22 -18.38
N GLY A 70 -11.30 9.17 -18.56
CA GLY A 70 -12.72 9.33 -18.83
C GLY A 70 -13.46 9.96 -17.66
N ILE A 71 -14.62 10.52 -17.96
CA ILE A 71 -15.49 11.18 -16.98
C ILE A 71 -15.85 10.20 -15.85
N ILE A 72 -16.10 8.93 -16.18
CA ILE A 72 -16.49 7.90 -15.22
C ILE A 72 -15.36 7.66 -14.19
N GLU A 73 -14.12 7.51 -14.65
CA GLU A 73 -12.97 7.26 -13.78
C GLU A 73 -12.67 8.47 -12.88
N LEU A 74 -12.77 9.69 -13.43
CA LEU A 74 -12.59 10.91 -12.65
C LEU A 74 -13.70 11.12 -11.61
N GLU A 75 -14.95 10.81 -11.96
CA GLU A 75 -16.08 10.84 -11.03
C GLU A 75 -15.92 9.80 -9.91
N GLN A 76 -15.46 8.59 -10.24
CA GLN A 76 -15.19 7.55 -9.25
C GLN A 76 -14.02 7.93 -8.32
N ASN A 77 -12.95 8.54 -8.84
CA ASN A 77 -11.87 9.08 -8.00
C ASN A 77 -12.38 10.17 -7.05
N ARG A 78 -13.20 11.10 -7.55
CA ARG A 78 -13.82 12.16 -6.73
C ARG A 78 -14.71 11.57 -5.64
N LYS A 79 -15.47 10.53 -5.97
CA LYS A 79 -16.31 9.80 -5.01
C LYS A 79 -15.45 9.14 -3.93
N SER A 80 -14.38 8.45 -4.32
CA SER A 80 -13.43 7.82 -3.40
C SER A 80 -12.77 8.82 -2.46
N GLU A 81 -12.42 10.02 -2.95
CA GLU A 81 -11.91 11.12 -2.14
C GLU A 81 -12.94 11.63 -1.13
N ILE A 82 -14.21 11.80 -1.53
CA ILE A 82 -15.29 12.21 -0.61
C ILE A 82 -15.50 11.15 0.47
N GLU A 83 -15.62 9.89 0.07
CA GLU A 83 -15.84 8.76 0.99
C GLU A 83 -14.67 8.61 1.97
N PHE A 84 -13.42 8.75 1.50
CA PHE A 84 -12.23 8.78 2.36
C PHE A 84 -12.35 9.86 3.43
N ASN A 85 -12.64 11.11 3.02
CA ASN A 85 -12.71 12.24 3.94
C ASN A 85 -13.86 12.13 4.94
N GLU A 86 -14.97 11.50 4.56
CA GLU A 86 -16.08 11.22 5.48
C GLU A 86 -15.79 10.07 6.45
N TRP A 87 -15.08 9.05 5.97
CA TRP A 87 -14.66 7.91 6.78
C TRP A 87 -13.58 8.31 7.79
N GLU A 88 -12.55 9.06 7.38
CA GLU A 88 -11.43 9.50 8.24
C GLU A 88 -11.91 10.35 9.42
N LYS A 89 -12.88 11.25 9.21
CA LYS A 89 -13.50 12.03 10.30
C LYS A 89 -14.15 11.19 11.40
N LYS A 90 -14.58 9.97 11.07
CA LYS A 90 -15.22 9.03 12.02
C LYS A 90 -14.20 8.10 12.67
N HIS A 91 -12.98 8.01 12.14
CA HIS A 91 -11.94 7.06 12.53
C HIS A 91 -10.66 7.80 12.94
N ASN A 92 -10.76 8.52 14.05
CA ASN A 92 -9.63 9.26 14.61
C ASN A 92 -9.04 8.49 15.80
N GLU A 93 -7.78 8.10 15.68
CA GLU A 93 -7.02 7.48 16.76
C GLU A 93 -5.58 7.97 16.74
N LYS A 94 -4.99 8.14 17.93
CA LYS A 94 -3.65 8.72 18.08
C LYS A 94 -2.55 7.92 17.38
N LYS A 95 -2.63 6.59 17.33
CA LYS A 95 -1.55 5.71 16.84
C LYS A 95 -1.68 5.28 15.38
N ILE A 96 -2.81 5.53 14.74
CA ILE A 96 -3.07 5.14 13.36
C ILE A 96 -3.68 6.32 12.62
N ASN A 97 -2.91 6.90 11.69
CA ASN A 97 -3.35 8.07 10.94
C ASN A 97 -3.55 7.71 9.46
N PHE A 98 -4.55 8.32 8.84
CA PHE A 98 -4.83 8.16 7.42
C PHE A 98 -4.57 9.47 6.70
N HIS A 99 -3.94 9.40 5.54
CA HIS A 99 -3.57 10.54 4.71
C HIS A 99 -4.01 10.29 3.28
N LEU A 100 -4.59 11.32 2.66
CA LEU A 100 -4.96 11.30 1.26
C LEU A 100 -4.09 12.27 0.47
N VAL A 101 -3.51 11.78 -0.62
CA VAL A 101 -2.85 12.58 -1.64
C VAL A 101 -3.64 12.40 -2.93
N SER A 102 -4.42 13.41 -3.32
CA SER A 102 -5.27 13.38 -4.52
C SER A 102 -4.74 14.34 -5.59
N ILE A 103 -4.34 13.80 -6.75
CA ILE A 103 -3.81 14.56 -7.88
C ILE A 103 -4.41 14.03 -9.19
N ASN A 104 -5.54 14.62 -9.61
CA ASN A 104 -6.33 14.15 -10.75
C ASN A 104 -6.10 14.97 -12.04
N ASN A 105 -4.92 15.57 -12.21
CA ASN A 105 -4.62 16.44 -13.34
C ASN A 105 -3.22 16.23 -13.93
N PHE A 106 -2.67 15.00 -13.84
CA PHE A 106 -1.36 14.73 -14.42
C PHE A 106 -1.36 14.77 -15.95
N PRO A 107 -0.24 15.20 -16.57
CA PRO A 107 -0.02 15.01 -18.00
C PRO A 107 -0.15 13.53 -18.40
N ILE A 108 -0.53 13.29 -19.66
CA ILE A 108 -0.93 11.96 -20.20
C ILE A 108 0.08 10.84 -19.92
N LYS A 109 1.38 11.14 -19.98
CA LYS A 109 2.44 10.12 -19.89
C LYS A 109 2.80 9.73 -18.45
N ASP A 110 2.27 10.46 -17.47
CA ASP A 110 2.78 10.38 -16.10
C ASP A 110 1.76 9.78 -15.13
N ALA A 111 0.47 9.77 -15.46
CA ALA A 111 -0.53 9.17 -14.59
C ALA A 111 -0.47 7.63 -14.59
N GLY A 112 -0.83 7.04 -13.45
CA GLY A 112 -0.96 5.60 -13.31
C GLY A 112 -0.39 5.08 -11.99
N VAL A 113 -0.59 3.78 -11.77
CA VAL A 113 -0.27 3.08 -10.53
C VAL A 113 1.21 3.22 -10.14
N GLY A 114 2.14 3.17 -11.12
CA GLY A 114 3.56 3.35 -10.85
C GLY A 114 3.91 4.71 -10.24
N LEU A 115 3.29 5.79 -10.75
CA LEU A 115 3.47 7.13 -10.20
C LEU A 115 2.83 7.26 -8.81
N ALA A 116 1.64 6.69 -8.61
CA ALA A 116 0.97 6.70 -7.30
C ALA A 116 1.83 6.03 -6.23
N ARG A 117 2.40 4.85 -6.54
CA ARG A 117 3.36 4.15 -5.67
C ARG A 117 4.58 5.01 -5.36
N LYS A 118 5.16 5.64 -6.38
CA LYS A 118 6.33 6.53 -6.23
C LYS A 118 6.02 7.73 -5.33
N ILE A 119 4.90 8.41 -5.53
CA ILE A 119 4.45 9.52 -4.69
C ILE A 119 4.28 9.08 -3.24
N GLY A 120 3.56 7.98 -3.00
CA GLY A 120 3.31 7.49 -1.65
C GLY A 120 4.59 7.03 -0.93
N MET A 121 5.49 6.35 -1.64
CA MET A 121 6.79 5.94 -1.12
C MET A 121 7.72 7.13 -0.86
N ASP A 122 7.73 8.14 -1.73
CA ASP A 122 8.50 9.37 -1.50
C ASP A 122 7.97 10.13 -0.28
N GLU A 123 6.65 10.22 -0.10
CA GLU A 123 6.07 10.78 1.11
C GLU A 123 6.49 9.98 2.34
N ALA A 124 6.39 8.65 2.30
CA ALA A 124 6.83 7.77 3.40
C ALA A 124 8.30 8.01 3.79
N VAL A 125 9.20 8.10 2.80
CA VAL A 125 10.61 8.43 3.03
C VAL A 125 10.76 9.79 3.70
N ARG A 126 10.03 10.82 3.26
CA ARG A 126 10.06 12.14 3.92
C ARG A 126 9.65 12.05 5.39
N ARG A 127 8.65 11.24 5.74
CA ARG A 127 8.16 11.13 7.13
C ARG A 127 9.19 10.44 8.02
N PHE A 128 9.82 9.39 7.52
CA PHE A 128 10.91 8.74 8.24
C PHE A 128 12.15 9.62 8.34
N ASP A 129 12.51 10.32 7.27
CA ASP A 129 13.64 11.25 7.23
C ASP A 129 13.49 12.39 8.24
N TYR A 130 12.28 12.96 8.33
CA TYR A 130 11.91 13.96 9.34
C TYR A 130 12.16 13.47 10.77
N LEU A 131 11.92 12.18 11.04
CA LEU A 131 12.15 11.55 12.35
C LEU A 131 13.56 10.99 12.54
N GLY A 132 14.41 11.01 11.52
CA GLY A 132 15.72 10.34 11.54
C GLY A 132 15.63 8.82 11.63
N LYS A 133 14.51 8.21 11.19
CA LYS A 133 14.22 6.77 11.32
C LYS A 133 14.55 5.99 10.04
N LYS A 134 15.80 5.60 9.89
CA LYS A 134 16.25 4.79 8.74
C LYS A 134 15.69 3.36 8.68
N ASP A 135 15.23 2.82 9.82
CA ASP A 135 14.73 1.44 9.94
C ASP A 135 13.19 1.36 9.82
N GLY A 136 12.53 2.43 9.39
CA GLY A 136 11.09 2.45 9.15
C GLY A 136 10.68 1.51 8.01
N VAL A 137 9.48 0.93 8.11
CA VAL A 137 8.96 -0.04 7.14
C VAL A 137 7.91 0.61 6.26
N ILE A 138 8.11 0.51 4.94
CA ILE A 138 7.11 0.89 3.94
C ILE A 138 6.45 -0.40 3.44
N VAL A 139 5.12 -0.44 3.47
CA VAL A 139 4.31 -1.59 3.11
C VAL A 139 3.49 -1.24 1.88
N GLY A 140 3.64 -2.01 0.81
CA GLY A 140 2.73 -1.96 -0.33
C GLY A 140 1.41 -2.63 0.02
N PHE A 141 0.30 -2.05 -0.46
CA PHE A 141 -1.03 -2.60 -0.30
C PHE A 141 -1.95 -2.06 -1.39
N ASP A 142 -2.79 -2.89 -2.01
CA ASP A 142 -3.71 -2.41 -3.04
C ASP A 142 -5.05 -1.93 -2.48
N ALA A 143 -5.72 -1.07 -3.24
CA ALA A 143 -6.94 -0.39 -2.83
C ALA A 143 -8.19 -1.29 -2.81
N ASP A 144 -8.10 -2.52 -3.32
CA ASP A 144 -9.17 -3.51 -3.44
C ASP A 144 -8.91 -4.79 -2.60
N CYS A 145 -7.92 -4.76 -1.72
CA CYS A 145 -7.51 -5.90 -0.90
C CYS A 145 -7.93 -5.76 0.57
N THR A 146 -8.05 -6.90 1.27
CA THR A 146 -8.23 -6.94 2.73
C THR A 146 -7.10 -7.69 3.40
N CYS A 147 -6.95 -7.50 4.72
CA CYS A 147 -5.92 -8.17 5.52
C CYS A 147 -6.52 -8.86 6.76
N LYS A 148 -5.75 -9.79 7.34
CA LYS A 148 -6.09 -10.44 8.62
C LYS A 148 -5.85 -9.47 9.78
N THR A 149 -6.58 -9.63 10.88
CA THR A 149 -6.51 -8.68 12.02
C THR A 149 -5.11 -8.56 12.62
N ASN A 150 -4.27 -9.59 12.53
CA ASN A 150 -2.90 -9.56 13.05
C ASN A 150 -1.88 -8.89 12.10
N TYR A 151 -2.31 -8.36 10.94
CA TYR A 151 -1.43 -7.86 9.88
C TYR A 151 -0.40 -6.83 10.37
N LEU A 152 -0.85 -5.79 11.09
CA LEU A 152 0.03 -4.72 11.57
C LEU A 152 1.02 -5.20 12.64
N ILE A 153 0.57 -6.03 13.58
CA ILE A 153 1.41 -6.58 14.64
C ILE A 153 2.49 -7.49 14.07
N GLU A 154 2.15 -8.37 13.12
CA GLU A 154 3.13 -9.29 12.55
C GLU A 154 4.20 -8.59 11.71
N ILE A 155 3.84 -7.52 10.99
CA ILE A 155 4.81 -6.67 10.29
C ILE A 155 5.74 -5.98 11.30
N GLU A 156 5.20 -5.41 12.38
CA GLU A 156 6.03 -4.83 13.43
C GLU A 156 6.99 -5.88 14.02
N ASN A 157 6.46 -7.06 14.36
CA ASN A 157 7.19 -8.15 14.99
C ASN A 157 8.35 -8.65 14.12
N ILE A 158 8.11 -8.91 12.82
CA ILE A 158 9.12 -9.53 11.96
C ILE A 158 10.32 -8.60 11.74
N PHE A 159 10.08 -7.31 11.52
CA PHE A 159 11.16 -6.32 11.33
C PHE A 159 11.84 -5.93 12.64
N LYS A 160 11.12 -5.92 13.79
CA LYS A 160 11.76 -5.70 15.08
C LYS A 160 12.62 -6.87 15.53
N LYS A 161 12.18 -8.11 15.29
CA LYS A 161 12.94 -9.34 15.63
C LYS A 161 14.13 -9.57 14.70
N ASN A 162 14.02 -9.23 13.42
CA ASN A 162 15.06 -9.50 12.43
C ASN A 162 15.70 -8.22 11.90
N LYS A 163 16.72 -7.70 12.60
CA LYS A 163 17.39 -6.44 12.23
C LYS A 163 18.12 -6.45 10.89
N ASN A 164 18.41 -7.62 10.33
CA ASN A 164 19.04 -7.78 9.02
C ASN A 164 18.03 -7.98 7.89
N LEU A 165 16.72 -7.99 8.18
CA LEU A 165 15.67 -8.13 7.18
C LEU A 165 15.48 -6.80 6.46
N ASN A 166 15.84 -6.73 5.18
CA ASN A 166 15.68 -5.53 4.37
C ASN A 166 14.29 -5.46 3.71
N ALA A 167 13.73 -6.60 3.34
CA ALA A 167 12.43 -6.71 2.67
C ALA A 167 11.87 -8.13 2.85
N CYS A 168 10.55 -8.26 2.76
CA CYS A 168 9.87 -9.54 2.68
C CYS A 168 8.59 -9.41 1.83
N SER A 169 8.17 -10.51 1.23
CA SER A 169 6.84 -10.61 0.62
C SER A 169 5.86 -11.14 1.67
N ILE A 170 4.66 -10.58 1.68
CA ILE A 170 3.56 -11.09 2.51
C ILE A 170 2.77 -12.11 1.69
N GLN A 171 2.35 -13.20 2.33
CA GLN A 171 1.52 -14.22 1.68
C GLN A 171 0.17 -13.62 1.29
N PHE A 172 -0.25 -13.86 0.05
CA PHE A 172 -1.55 -13.47 -0.49
C PHE A 172 -2.39 -14.71 -0.80
N GLU A 173 -3.71 -14.53 -0.76
CA GLU A 173 -4.72 -15.56 -1.06
C GLU A 173 -5.93 -14.86 -1.68
N HIS A 174 -6.46 -15.40 -2.77
CA HIS A 174 -7.71 -14.91 -3.37
C HIS A 174 -8.92 -15.61 -2.75
N GLN A 175 -10.07 -14.94 -2.81
CA GLN A 175 -11.33 -15.60 -2.53
C GLN A 175 -11.65 -16.58 -3.66
N LEU A 176 -11.70 -17.88 -3.35
CA LEU A 176 -11.96 -18.94 -4.33
C LEU A 176 -13.44 -19.34 -4.42
N GLN A 177 -14.29 -18.71 -3.61
CA GLN A 177 -15.73 -18.96 -3.55
C GLN A 177 -16.44 -17.74 -2.96
N GLY A 178 -17.72 -17.56 -3.29
CA GLY A 178 -18.56 -16.48 -2.77
C GLY A 178 -19.77 -16.24 -3.68
N ASN A 179 -20.48 -15.14 -3.42
CA ASN A 179 -21.65 -14.72 -4.21
C ASN A 179 -21.37 -13.46 -5.04
N GLU A 180 -20.13 -12.95 -5.01
CA GLU A 180 -19.75 -11.70 -5.67
C GLU A 180 -19.47 -11.91 -7.17
N PHE A 181 -18.98 -13.10 -7.55
CA PHE A 181 -18.60 -13.44 -8.92
C PHE A 181 -19.17 -14.78 -9.38
N ASP A 182 -19.09 -15.07 -10.67
CA ASP A 182 -19.50 -16.35 -11.23
C ASP A 182 -18.43 -17.45 -11.04
N ASP A 183 -18.83 -18.71 -11.22
CA ASP A 183 -17.94 -19.86 -11.09
C ASP A 183 -16.74 -19.77 -12.04
N PHE A 184 -16.91 -19.16 -13.21
CA PHE A 184 -15.80 -18.96 -14.15
C PHE A 184 -14.72 -18.06 -13.55
N THR A 185 -15.09 -16.93 -12.97
CA THR A 185 -14.16 -15.99 -12.32
C THR A 185 -13.42 -16.65 -11.15
N TYR A 186 -14.14 -17.39 -10.30
CA TYR A 186 -13.51 -18.12 -9.18
C TYR A 186 -12.53 -19.20 -9.65
N ASN A 187 -12.87 -19.97 -10.69
CA ASN A 187 -11.97 -20.96 -11.26
C ASN A 187 -10.75 -20.33 -11.96
N ALA A 188 -10.94 -19.18 -12.63
CA ALA A 188 -9.87 -18.45 -13.27
C ALA A 188 -8.85 -17.92 -12.25
N ILE A 189 -9.32 -17.31 -11.15
CA ILE A 189 -8.40 -16.79 -10.12
C ILE A 189 -7.71 -17.92 -9.35
N ALA A 190 -8.40 -19.05 -9.11
CA ALA A 190 -7.79 -20.25 -8.54
C ALA A 190 -6.65 -20.77 -9.42
N SER A 191 -6.88 -20.83 -10.74
CA SER A 191 -5.87 -21.28 -11.71
C SER A 191 -4.66 -20.35 -11.75
N TYR A 192 -4.89 -19.03 -11.70
CA TYR A 192 -3.82 -18.04 -11.61
C TYR A 192 -2.98 -18.19 -10.33
N GLU A 193 -3.64 -18.32 -9.18
CA GLU A 193 -2.93 -18.50 -7.90
C GLU A 193 -2.15 -19.82 -7.85
N LEU A 194 -2.74 -20.91 -8.36
CA LEU A 194 -2.05 -22.20 -8.50
C LEU A 194 -0.81 -22.08 -9.38
N TYR A 195 -0.88 -21.36 -10.50
CA TYR A 195 0.28 -21.09 -11.35
C TYR A 195 1.39 -20.38 -10.57
N LEU A 196 1.06 -19.32 -9.83
CA LEU A 196 2.05 -18.58 -9.02
C LEU A 196 2.71 -19.47 -7.96
N ARG A 197 1.93 -20.31 -7.27
CA ARG A 197 2.43 -21.25 -6.25
C ARG A 197 3.28 -22.37 -6.86
N TYR A 198 2.83 -22.92 -7.99
CA TYR A 198 3.54 -23.96 -8.72
C TYR A 198 4.90 -23.45 -9.23
N TYR A 199 4.94 -22.27 -9.82
CA TYR A 199 6.16 -21.67 -10.35
C TYR A 199 7.26 -21.57 -9.27
N ILE A 200 6.94 -21.03 -8.10
CA ILE A 200 7.90 -20.94 -6.99
C ILE A 200 8.27 -22.32 -6.44
N SER A 201 7.32 -23.24 -6.35
CA SER A 201 7.60 -24.60 -5.89
C SER A 201 8.53 -25.35 -6.83
N ALA A 202 8.37 -25.17 -8.14
CA ALA A 202 9.23 -25.76 -9.16
C ALA A 202 10.66 -25.18 -9.11
N LEU A 203 10.80 -23.86 -8.93
CA LEU A 203 12.11 -23.23 -8.74
C LEU A 203 12.83 -23.76 -7.49
N LYS A 204 12.11 -23.92 -6.37
CA LYS A 204 12.67 -24.51 -5.14
C LYS A 204 13.09 -25.96 -5.36
N TYR A 205 12.25 -26.75 -6.02
CA TYR A 205 12.54 -28.15 -6.35
C TYR A 205 13.80 -28.29 -7.22
N ALA A 206 13.97 -27.40 -8.20
CA ALA A 206 15.15 -27.36 -9.06
C ALA A 206 16.43 -26.83 -8.36
N GLY A 207 16.35 -26.42 -7.10
CA GLY A 207 17.48 -25.84 -6.36
C GLY A 207 17.87 -24.43 -6.84
N HIS A 208 16.96 -23.69 -7.45
CA HIS A 208 17.24 -22.34 -7.93
C HIS A 208 17.53 -21.39 -6.74
N PRO A 209 18.67 -20.66 -6.73
CA PRO A 209 19.12 -19.90 -5.56
C PRO A 209 18.21 -18.71 -5.22
N TYR A 210 17.43 -18.23 -6.18
CA TYR A 210 16.53 -17.07 -6.02
C TYR A 210 15.05 -17.46 -6.17
N ALA A 211 14.65 -18.61 -5.61
CA ALA A 211 13.27 -19.10 -5.65
C ALA A 211 12.33 -18.33 -4.69
N TYR A 212 12.25 -17.02 -4.88
CA TYR A 212 11.41 -16.08 -4.13
C TYR A 212 10.18 -15.69 -4.95
N GLN A 213 9.11 -15.27 -4.27
CA GLN A 213 7.93 -14.73 -4.92
C GLN A 213 8.27 -13.40 -5.60
N THR A 214 8.52 -13.42 -6.91
CA THR A 214 8.82 -12.20 -7.70
C THR A 214 7.59 -11.63 -8.41
N ILE A 215 6.50 -12.40 -8.46
CA ILE A 215 5.21 -11.99 -9.01
C ILE A 215 4.18 -12.16 -7.88
N GLY A 216 3.66 -11.05 -7.38
CA GLY A 216 2.58 -11.02 -6.38
C GLY A 216 1.22 -10.84 -7.04
N SER A 217 0.17 -10.93 -6.23
CA SER A 217 -1.17 -10.44 -6.60
C SER A 217 -1.55 -9.14 -5.91
N SER A 218 -0.72 -8.72 -4.95
CA SER A 218 -0.80 -7.38 -4.39
C SER A 218 0.56 -6.70 -4.39
N PHE A 219 0.55 -5.37 -4.45
CA PHE A 219 1.71 -4.47 -4.42
C PHE A 219 2.62 -4.67 -3.19
#